data_AF-A0A2S9E768-F1
#
_entry.id   AF-A0A2S9E768-F1
#
_cell.length_a   1.000
_cell.length_b   1.000
_cell.length_c   1.000
_cell.angle_alpha   90.00
_cell.angle_beta   90.00
_cell.angle_gamma   90.00
#
_symmetry.space_group_name_H-M   'P 1'
#
loop_
_entity.id
_entity.type
_entity.pdbx_description
1 polymer ?
#
loop_
_entity_poly.entity_id
_entity_poly.type
_entity_poly.pdbx_seq_one_letter_code
_entity_poly.pdbx_strand_id
1 'polypeptide(L)'
;MYSNGKNTAHSGEGRLVGNIVNTVIFLVLFSAGIYALSYWTLETAWWPTIACFVLSFGAFAIPMHLMGRSDSIAVAAAASTAK
;
A
#
# COMPACT_ATOMS: atom_id res chain seq x y z
N MET A 1 -18.22 9.45 13.51
CA MET A 1 -17.45 10.54 14.15
C MET A 1 -17.26 11.63 13.12
N TYR A 2 -17.67 12.86 13.42
CA TYR A 2 -17.39 14.01 12.56
C TYR A 2 -15.99 14.54 12.92
N SER A 3 -15.12 14.69 11.93
CA SER A 3 -13.87 15.43 12.07
C SER A 3 -13.90 16.55 11.04
N ASN A 4 -13.68 17.79 11.48
CA ASN A 4 -13.65 18.96 10.60
C ASN A 4 -14.94 19.17 9.76
N GLY A 5 -16.12 18.97 10.37
CA GLY A 5 -17.41 19.22 9.72
C GLY A 5 -17.84 18.20 8.66
N LYS A 6 -17.04 17.17 8.38
CA LYS A 6 -17.37 16.08 7.45
C LYS A 6 -17.49 14.74 8.18
N ASN A 7 -18.44 13.91 7.74
CA ASN A 7 -18.52 12.52 8.22
C ASN A 7 -17.22 11.83 7.80
N THR A 8 -16.34 11.53 8.75
CA THR A 8 -15.14 10.74 8.48
C THR A 8 -15.59 9.31 8.29
N ALA A 9 -15.88 8.95 7.03
CA ALA A 9 -16.07 7.57 6.66
C ALA A 9 -14.74 6.85 6.85
N HIS A 10 -14.70 5.85 7.74
CA HIS A 10 -13.55 4.94 7.86
C HIS A 10 -13.24 4.23 6.53
N SER A 11 -14.21 4.19 5.61
CA SER A 11 -14.05 3.65 4.25
C SER A 11 -13.16 4.49 3.32
N GLY A 12 -12.74 5.69 3.71
CA GLY A 12 -11.99 6.58 2.82
C GLY A 12 -12.83 7.19 1.70
N GLU A 13 -14.15 7.36 1.92
CA GLU A 13 -15.02 8.02 0.94
C GLU A 13 -14.47 9.40 0.54
N GLY A 14 -14.42 9.65 -0.77
CA GLY A 14 -13.85 10.85 -1.36
C GLY A 14 -12.37 10.78 -1.75
N ARG A 15 -11.69 9.63 -1.55
CA ARG A 15 -10.26 9.43 -1.91
C ARG A 15 -10.07 8.44 -3.07
N LEU A 16 -10.83 8.60 -4.16
CA LEU A 16 -10.86 7.66 -5.30
C LEU A 16 -9.46 7.34 -5.84
N VAL A 17 -8.65 8.37 -6.12
CA VAL A 17 -7.30 8.18 -6.70
C VAL A 17 -6.39 7.42 -5.73
N GLY A 18 -6.40 7.78 -4.44
CA GLY A 18 -5.61 7.08 -3.42
C GLY A 18 -6.02 5.62 -3.28
N ASN A 19 -7.33 5.33 -3.30
CA ASN A 19 -7.83 3.95 -3.25
C ASN A 19 -7.40 3.16 -4.49
N ILE A 20 -7.51 3.72 -5.69
CA ILE A 20 -7.08 3.03 -6.92
C ILE A 20 -5.58 2.74 -6.89
N VAL A 21 -4.75 3.71 -6.49
CA VAL A 21 -3.30 3.52 -6.37
C VAL A 21 -2.99 2.40 -5.37
N ASN A 22 -3.62 2.40 -4.20
CA ASN A 22 -3.45 1.33 -3.23
C ASN A 22 -3.89 -0.03 -3.78
N THR A 23 -5.03 -0.08 -4.49
CA THR A 23 -5.52 -1.30 -5.13
C THR A 23 -4.50 -1.84 -6.12
N VAL A 24 -3.94 -0.99 -6.99
CA VAL A 24 -2.92 -1.40 -7.97
C VAL A 24 -1.66 -1.92 -7.29
N ILE A 25 -1.18 -1.24 -6.23
CA ILE A 25 0.00 -1.67 -5.48
C ILE A 25 -0.19 -3.08 -4.90
N PHE A 26 -1.32 -3.32 -4.21
CA PHE A 26 -1.58 -4.63 -3.62
C PHE A 26 -1.89 -5.71 -4.66
N LEU A 27 -2.52 -5.35 -5.78
CA LEU A 27 -2.73 -6.25 -6.89
C LEU A 27 -1.38 -6.71 -7.49
N VAL A 28 -0.44 -5.79 -7.70
CA VAL A 28 0.90 -6.11 -8.20
C VAL A 28 1.66 -7.00 -7.22
N LEU A 29 1.63 -6.70 -5.92
CA LEU A 29 2.26 -7.55 -4.89
C LEU A 29 1.69 -8.97 -4.89
N PHE A 30 0.37 -9.10 -5.01
CA PHE A 30 -0.31 -10.38 -5.06
C PHE A 30 0.04 -11.17 -6.34
N SER A 31 -0.03 -10.53 -7.51
CA SER A 31 0.34 -11.14 -8.78
C SER A 31 1.81 -11.54 -8.83
N ALA A 32 2.70 -10.74 -8.25
CA ALA A 32 4.11 -11.08 -8.11
C ALA A 32 4.32 -12.33 -7.24
N GLY A 33 3.50 -12.52 -6.20
CA GLY A 33 3.52 -13.72 -5.37
C GLY A 33 3.12 -14.97 -6.15
N ILE A 34 2.05 -14.88 -6.93
CA ILE A 34 1.61 -15.98 -7.82
C ILE A 34 2.71 -16.30 -8.85
N TYR A 35 3.30 -15.26 -9.46
CA TYR A 35 4.37 -15.43 -10.43
C TYR A 35 5.61 -16.09 -9.82
N ALA A 36 6.03 -15.69 -8.62
CA ALA A 36 7.14 -16.31 -7.90
C ALA A 36 6.87 -17.81 -7.67
N LEU A 37 5.67 -18.17 -7.19
CA LEU A 37 5.28 -19.56 -6.97
C LEU A 37 5.30 -20.42 -8.24
N SER A 38 5.15 -19.83 -9.42
CA SER A 38 5.28 -20.56 -10.69
C SER A 38 6.67 -21.19 -10.92
N TYR A 39 7.70 -20.70 -10.21
CA TYR A 39 9.07 -21.22 -10.27
C TYR A 39 9.42 -22.16 -9.12
N TRP A 40 8.44 -22.50 -8.28
CA TRP A 40 8.65 -23.37 -7.13
C TRP A 40 8.73 -24.83 -7.59
N THR A 41 9.96 -25.35 -7.61
CA THR A 41 10.27 -26.77 -7.82
C THR A 41 11.17 -27.26 -6.69
N LEU A 42 11.33 -28.57 -6.52
CA LEU A 42 12.18 -29.13 -5.46
C LEU A 42 13.66 -28.70 -5.58
N GLU A 43 14.14 -28.44 -6.80
CA GLU A 43 15.51 -28.00 -7.05
C GLU A 43 15.69 -26.50 -6.75
N THR A 44 14.66 -25.71 -7.01
CA THR A 44 14.71 -24.24 -6.93
C THR A 44 13.95 -23.64 -5.76
N ALA A 45 13.41 -24.45 -4.84
CA ALA A 45 12.44 -24.03 -3.81
C ALA A 45 12.87 -22.84 -2.94
N TRP A 46 14.18 -22.62 -2.76
CA TRP A 46 14.71 -21.55 -1.91
C TRP A 46 14.37 -20.15 -2.43
N TRP A 47 14.60 -19.87 -3.71
CA TRP A 47 14.46 -18.50 -4.23
C TRP A 47 12.99 -18.01 -4.28
N PRO A 48 12.00 -18.83 -4.71
CA PRO A 48 10.61 -18.41 -4.73
C PRO A 48 10.07 -18.24 -3.31
N THR A 49 10.53 -19.07 -2.36
CA THR A 49 10.17 -18.94 -0.95
C THR A 49 10.66 -17.62 -0.37
N ILE A 50 11.93 -17.25 -0.62
CA ILE A 50 12.48 -15.96 -0.18
C ILE A 50 11.73 -14.80 -0.85
N ALA A 51 11.44 -14.91 -2.16
CA ALA A 51 10.67 -13.90 -2.87
C ALA A 51 9.27 -13.71 -2.26
N CYS A 52 8.56 -14.79 -1.93
CA CYS A 52 7.27 -14.73 -1.24
C CYS A 52 7.37 -14.10 0.15
N PHE A 53 8.45 -14.36 0.92
CA PHE A 53 8.68 -13.71 2.21
C PHE A 53 8.88 -12.20 2.06
N VAL A 54 9.70 -11.77 1.10
CA VAL A 54 9.93 -10.35 0.82
C VAL A 54 8.64 -9.67 0.38
N LEU A 55 7.86 -10.31 -0.50
CA LEU A 55 6.55 -9.79 -0.95
C LEU A 55 5.56 -9.69 0.21
N SER A 56 5.53 -10.69 1.09
CA SER A 56 4.68 -10.68 2.30
C SER A 56 5.08 -9.55 3.23
N PHE A 57 6.37 -9.39 3.52
CA PHE A 57 6.87 -8.29 4.34
C PHE A 57 6.58 -6.94 3.69
N GLY A 58 6.77 -6.83 2.36
CA GLY A 58 6.42 -5.64 1.58
C GLY A 58 4.94 -5.26 1.70
N ALA A 59 4.04 -6.25 1.67
CA ALA A 59 2.60 -6.04 1.84
C ALA A 59 2.23 -5.42 3.21
N PHE A 60 3.04 -5.63 4.25
CA PHE A 60 2.87 -4.97 5.55
C PHE A 60 3.68 -3.67 5.67
N ALA A 61 4.91 -3.64 5.13
CA ALA A 61 5.81 -2.51 5.24
C ALA A 61 5.31 -1.29 4.45
N ILE A 62 4.75 -1.50 3.25
CA ILE A 62 4.22 -0.43 2.40
C ILE A 62 3.08 0.35 3.09
N PRO A 63 2.02 -0.30 3.60
CA PRO A 63 0.97 0.44 4.31
C PRO A 63 1.49 1.14 5.57
N MET A 64 2.40 0.51 6.33
CA MET A 64 2.94 1.10 7.55
C MET A 64 3.83 2.33 7.29
N HIS A 65 4.65 2.34 6.25
CA HIS A 65 5.69 3.37 6.07
C HIS A 65 5.38 4.39 4.96
N LEU A 66 4.59 4.02 3.94
CA LEU A 66 4.38 4.84 2.75
C LEU A 66 2.98 5.43 2.66
N MET A 67 1.91 4.65 2.92
CA MET A 67 0.53 5.09 2.67
C MET A 67 0.00 6.16 3.64
N GLY A 68 0.53 6.28 4.85
CA GLY A 68 0.14 7.31 5.82
C GLY A 68 0.85 8.65 5.63
N ARG A 69 1.89 8.71 4.79
CA ARG A 69 2.75 9.89 4.65
C ARG A 69 2.24 10.91 3.63
N SER A 70 1.45 10.47 2.67
CA SER A 70 0.88 11.34 1.62
C SER A 70 -0.09 12.38 2.19
N ASP A 71 -0.94 11.99 3.14
CA ASP A 71 -1.88 12.91 3.81
C ASP A 71 -1.14 13.96 4.65
N SER A 72 -0.04 13.59 5.31
CA SER A 72 0.75 14.52 6.12
C SER A 72 1.55 15.51 5.27
N ILE A 73 2.04 15.11 4.10
CA ILE A 73 2.72 16.01 3.15
C ILE A 73 1.72 17.00 2.53
N ALA A 74 0.51 16.56 2.17
CA ALA A 74 -0.52 17.46 1.64
C ALA A 74 -0.95 18.53 2.65
N VAL A 75 -1.10 18.15 3.93
CA VAL A 75 -1.39 19.10 5.01
C VAL A 75 -0.21 20.06 5.25
N ALA A 76 1.02 19.55 5.27
CA ALA A 76 2.21 20.38 5.43
C ALA A 76 2.40 21.38 4.27
N ALA A 77 2.11 20.97 3.04
CA ALA A 77 2.14 21.83 1.86
C ALA A 77 1.05 22.90 1.89
N ALA A 78 -0.18 22.57 2.32
CA ALA A 78 -1.24 23.55 2.50
C ALA A 78 -0.88 24.59 3.59
N ALA A 79 -0.22 24.15 4.66
CA ALA A 79 0.23 25.03 5.74
C ALA A 79 1.38 25.97 5.32
N SER A 80 2.26 25.56 4.39
CA SER A 80 3.38 26.40 3.93
C SER A 80 2.94 27.50 2.96
N THR A 81 1.85 27.31 2.22
CA THR A 81 1.26 28.32 1.33
C THR A 81 0.34 29.32 2.03
N ALA A 82 -0.01 29.08 3.29
CA ALA A 82 -0.81 29.99 4.11
C ALA A 82 0.03 31.03 4.88
N LYS A 83 1.35 31.04 4.68
CA LYS A 83 2.30 32.01 5.22
C LYS A 83 2.82 32.92 4.11
#